data_AF-A0A7Y2DUH0-F1
#
_entry.id   AF-A0A7Y2DUH0-F1
#
_cell.length_a   1.000
_cell.length_b   1.000
_cell.length_c   1.000
_cell.angle_alpha   90.00
_cell.angle_beta   90.00
_cell.angle_gamma   90.00
#
_symmetry.space_group_name_H-M   'P 1'
#
loop_
_entity.id
_entity.type
_entity.pdbx_description
1 polymer ?
#
loop_
_entity_poly.entity_id
_entity_poly.type
_entity_poly.pdbx_seq_one_letter_code
_entity_poly.pdbx_strand_id
1 'polypeptide(L)' 'MAIVKNEIGDLDQISSIEKMVGFVRSAPTFTEQPKVIDGASDLLVALWGEDGRHARTATGVAQLPFGAAVQLELIMRM' A
#
# COMPACT_ATOMS: atom_id res chain seq x y z
N MET A 1 -2.97 1.84 8.39
CA MET A 1 -2.08 1.35 9.48
C MET A 1 -2.79 0.88 10.75
N ALA A 2 -4.02 1.31 11.05
CA ALA A 2 -4.74 0.87 12.27
C ALA A 2 -4.93 -0.66 12.37
N ILE A 3 -5.23 -1.35 11.27
CA ILE A 3 -5.41 -2.82 11.24
C ILE A 3 -4.13 -3.53 11.68
N VAL A 4 -2.99 -3.12 11.12
CA VAL A 4 -1.68 -3.69 11.47
C VAL A 4 -1.37 -3.43 12.94
N LYS A 5 -1.52 -2.19 13.42
CA LYS A 5 -1.32 -1.85 14.83
C LYS A 5 -2.21 -2.67 15.76
N ASN A 6 -3.46 -2.94 15.37
CA ASN A 6 -4.37 -3.77 16.17
C ASN A 6 -3.91 -5.24 16.24
N GLU A 7 -3.25 -5.74 15.20
CA GLU A 7 -2.75 -7.12 15.15
C GLU A 7 -1.45 -7.30 15.95
N ILE A 8 -0.50 -6.37 15.80
CA ILE A 8 0.85 -6.52 16.39
C ILE A 8 1.07 -5.65 17.65
N GLY A 9 0.10 -4.81 18.00
CA GLY A 9 0.15 -3.88 19.13
C GLY A 9 0.94 -2.60 18.84
N ASP A 10 2.19 -2.75 18.39
CA ASP A 10 3.11 -1.64 18.15
C ASP A 10 3.73 -1.69 16.74
N LEU A 11 3.69 -0.56 16.04
CA LEU A 11 4.22 -0.43 14.67
C LEU A 11 5.74 -0.40 14.64
N ASP A 12 6.39 -0.10 15.77
CA ASP A 12 7.85 -0.13 15.92
C ASP A 12 8.43 -1.55 15.87
N GLN A 13 7.57 -2.58 15.92
CA GLN A 13 7.95 -3.98 15.71
C GLN A 13 8.12 -4.34 14.22
N ILE A 14 7.90 -3.42 13.29
CA ILE A 14 8.13 -3.67 11.85
C ILE A 14 9.55 -3.24 11.52
N SER A 15 10.37 -4.20 11.07
CA SER A 15 11.74 -3.95 10.67
C SER A 15 11.85 -3.38 9.25
N SER A 16 10.97 -3.79 8.32
CA SER A 16 10.93 -3.21 6.97
C SER A 16 9.63 -3.51 6.22
N ILE A 17 9.32 -2.68 5.21
CA ILE A 17 8.27 -2.97 4.22
C ILE A 17 8.91 -3.60 2.98
N GLU A 18 8.65 -4.88 2.74
CA GLU A 18 9.31 -5.61 1.65
C GLU A 18 8.60 -5.38 0.31
N LYS A 19 7.27 -5.42 0.31
CA LYS A 19 6.46 -5.34 -0.92
C LYS A 19 5.11 -4.69 -0.68
N MET A 20 4.67 -3.90 -1.66
CA MET A 20 3.29 -3.43 -1.77
C MET A 20 2.69 -3.77 -3.14
N VAL A 21 1.46 -4.29 -3.14
CA VAL A 21 0.64 -4.42 -4.36
C VAL A 21 -0.58 -3.51 -4.21
N GLY A 22 -0.74 -2.60 -5.16
CA GLY A 22 -1.85 -1.66 -5.21
C GLY A 22 -2.79 -1.95 -6.37
N PHE A 23 -4.08 -2.09 -6.06
CA PHE A 23 -5.15 -2.20 -7.03
C PHE A 23 -5.96 -0.91 -7.00
N VAL A 24 -6.09 -0.25 -8.15
CA VAL A 24 -6.83 1.01 -8.28
C VAL A 24 -8.03 0.76 -9.19
N ARG A 25 -9.24 0.98 -8.67
CA ARG A 25 -10.45 0.92 -9.47
C ARG A 25 -10.41 2.03 -10.52
N SER A 26 -10.22 1.64 -11.78
CA SER A 26 -9.83 2.56 -12.85
C SER A 26 -10.77 2.43 -14.04
N ALA A 27 -11.05 3.55 -14.71
CA ALA A 27 -11.57 3.51 -16.07
C ALA A 27 -10.52 2.89 -17.02
N PRO A 28 -10.93 2.25 -18.14
CA PRO A 28 -9.98 1.61 -19.06
C PRO A 28 -8.90 2.53 -19.64
N THR A 29 -9.16 3.84 -19.69
CA THR A 29 -8.24 4.86 -20.23
C THR A 29 -7.38 5.53 -19.16
N PHE A 30 -7.60 5.23 -17.88
CA PHE A 30 -6.79 5.80 -16.80
C PHE A 30 -5.49 5.03 -16.66
N THR A 31 -4.35 5.73 -16.66
CA THR A 31 -3.00 5.13 -16.63
C THR A 31 -2.14 5.65 -15.47
N GLU A 32 -2.71 6.47 -14.59
CA GLU A 32 -1.99 7.14 -13.50
C GLU A 32 -2.11 6.37 -12.16
N GLN A 33 -2.36 5.06 -12.22
CA GLN A 33 -2.40 4.22 -11.01
C GLN A 33 -1.14 4.33 -10.15
N PRO A 34 0.09 4.42 -10.71
CA PRO A 34 1.28 4.65 -9.90
C PRO A 34 1.16 5.89 -9.02
N LYS A 35 0.64 7.01 -9.55
CA LYS A 35 0.47 8.26 -8.78
C LYS A 35 -0.55 8.15 -7.66
N VAL A 36 -1.61 7.36 -7.86
CA VAL A 36 -2.60 7.09 -6.80
C VAL A 36 -1.94 6.30 -5.66
N ILE A 37 -1.10 5.32 -6.01
CA ILE A 37 -0.41 4.47 -5.03
C ILE A 37 0.75 5.20 -4.33
N ASP A 38 1.29 6.29 -4.91
CA ASP A 38 2.30 7.12 -4.26
C ASP A 38 1.84 7.61 -2.88
N GLY A 39 0.56 7.93 -2.69
CA GLY A 39 0.04 8.33 -1.37
C GLY A 39 0.22 7.26 -0.28
N ALA A 40 0.16 5.97 -0.64
CA ALA A 40 0.48 4.89 0.29
C ALA A 40 1.99 4.76 0.48
N SER A 41 2.77 4.84 -0.61
CA SER A 41 4.23 4.75 -0.54
C SER A 41 4.84 5.86 0.33
N ASP A 42 4.38 7.10 0.16
CA ASP A 42 4.83 8.27 0.92
C ASP A 42 4.53 8.11 2.41
N LEU A 43 3.36 7.55 2.76
CA LEU A 43 3.02 7.27 4.15
C LEU A 43 3.96 6.23 4.77
N LEU A 44 4.26 5.14 4.06
CA LEU A 44 5.14 4.09 4.57
C LEU A 44 6.57 4.61 4.75
N VAL A 45 7.08 5.41 3.81
CA VAL A 45 8.38 6.08 3.93
C VAL A 45 8.36 7.13 5.04
N ALA A 46 7.27 7.87 5.25
CA ALA A 46 7.17 8.83 6.35
C ALA A 46 7.21 8.16 7.74
N LEU A 47 6.74 6.92 7.84
CA LEU A 47 6.72 6.16 9.09
C LEU A 47 8.05 5.46 9.40
N TRP A 48 8.68 4.84 8.39
CA TRP A 48 9.88 4.01 8.56
C TRP A 48 11.14 4.50 7.84
N GLY A 49 11.10 5.66 7.19
CA GLY A 49 12.24 6.21 6.45
C GLY A 49 12.69 5.28 5.33
N GLU A 50 13.99 4.96 5.32
CA GLU A 50 14.58 4.04 4.33
C GLU A 50 13.99 2.62 4.42
N ASP A 51 13.64 2.14 5.62
CA ASP A 51 13.00 0.82 5.82
C ASP A 51 11.53 0.81 5.37
N GLY A 52 10.96 1.98 5.10
CA GLY A 52 9.65 2.14 4.48
C GLY A 52 9.67 2.00 2.96
N ARG A 53 10.85 1.94 2.32
CA ARG A 53 10.99 1.76 0.86
C ARG A 53 10.77 0.30 0.49
N HIS A 54 10.01 0.06 -0.57
CA HIS A 54 9.50 -1.28 -0.90
C HIS A 54 9.46 -1.52 -2.41
N ALA A 55 9.49 -2.79 -2.80
CA ALA A 55 9.10 -3.19 -4.16
C ALA A 55 7.60 -2.94 -4.35
N ARG A 56 7.19 -2.51 -5.56
CA ARG A 56 5.81 -2.10 -5.80
C ARG A 56 5.23 -2.56 -7.13
N THR A 57 3.96 -2.96 -7.11
CA THR A 57 3.08 -3.07 -8.28
C THR A 57 1.89 -2.14 -8.11
N ALA A 58 1.52 -1.39 -9.15
CA ALA A 58 0.31 -0.58 -9.18
C ALA A 58 -0.47 -0.89 -10.45
N THR A 59 -1.67 -1.46 -10.33
CA THR A 59 -2.46 -1.93 -11.48
C THR A 59 -3.90 -1.43 -11.43
N GLY A 60 -4.46 -1.16 -12.62
CA GLY A 60 -5.87 -0.84 -12.78
C GLY A 60 -6.75 -2.07 -12.72
N VAL A 61 -7.86 -2.00 -11.99
CA VAL A 61 -8.89 -3.05 -11.93
C VAL A 61 -10.26 -2.46 -12.24
N ALA A 62 -11.19 -3.28 -12.78
CA ALA A 62 -12.53 -2.81 -13.11
C ALA A 62 -13.39 -2.56 -11.86
N GLN A 63 -13.25 -3.41 -10.84
CA GLN A 63 -14.01 -3.35 -9.59
C GLN A 63 -13.17 -3.87 -8.41
N LEU A 64 -13.57 -3.46 -7.21
CA LEU A 64 -13.05 -3.90 -5.93
C LEU A 64 -14.22 -4.21 -4.98
N PRO A 65 -14.01 -5.02 -3.93
CA PRO A 65 -15.02 -5.31 -2.92
C PRO A 65 -15.63 -4.03 -2.35
N PHE A 66 -16.93 -4.08 -2.06
CA PHE A 66 -17.70 -2.96 -1.50
C PHE A 66 -17.67 -1.66 -2.33
N GLY A 67 -17.23 -1.73 -3.59
CA GLY A 67 -17.08 -0.56 -4.46
C GLY A 67 -15.89 0.33 -4.12
N ALA A 68 -14.91 -0.17 -3.36
CA ALA A 68 -13.72 0.58 -2.95
C ALA A 68 -12.96 1.19 -4.15
N ALA A 69 -12.28 2.31 -3.91
CA ALA A 69 -11.46 2.99 -4.91
C ALA A 69 -10.06 2.37 -5.02
N VAL A 70 -9.47 1.98 -3.89
CA VAL A 70 -8.12 1.42 -3.81
C VAL A 70 -8.12 0.25 -2.84
N GLN A 71 -7.37 -0.80 -3.16
CA GLN A 71 -7.05 -1.90 -2.26
C GLN A 71 -5.53 -2.10 -2.25
N LEU A 72 -4.96 -2.32 -1.06
CA LEU A 72 -3.53 -2.55 -0.87
C LEU A 72 -3.29 -3.92 -0.23
N GLU A 73 -2.21 -4.57 -0.65
CA GLU A 73 -1.61 -5.74 -0.02
C GLU A 73 -0.17 -5.40 0.36
N LEU A 74 0.23 -5.76 1.57
CA LEU A 74 1.56 -5.47 2.11
C LEU A 74 2.22 -6.74 2.62
N ILE A 75 3.51 -6.89 2.31
CA ILE A 75 4.40 -7.85 2.95
C ILE A 75 5.38 -7.05 3.80
N MET A 76 5.41 -7.36 5.10
CA MET A 76 6.21 -6.65 6.09
C MET A 76 7.11 -7.66 6.81
N ARG A 77 8.33 -7.23 7.12
CA ARG A 77 9.22 -7.95 8.02
C ARG A 77 9.06 -7.39 9.42
N MET A 78 9.07 -8.27 10.41
CA MET A 78 9.09 -7.92 11.83
C MET A 78 10.53 -7.78 12.34
#